data_AF-A0A3M1W0W2-F1
#
_entry.id   AF-A0A3M1W0W2-F1
#
_cell.length_a   1.000
_cell.length_b   1.000
_cell.length_c   1.000
_cell.angle_alpha   90.00
_cell.angle_beta   90.00
_cell.angle_gamma   90.00
#
_symmetry.space_group_name_H-M   'P 1'
#
loop_
_entity.id
_entity.type
_entity.pdbx_description
1 polymer ?
#
loop_
_entity_poly.entity_id
_entity_poly.type
_entity_poly.pdbx_seq_one_letter_code
_entity_poly.pdbx_strand_id
1 'polypeptide(L)'
;MCGGAAAPRHAGSSGPAPSLALRARSGAGPRSVVWSQVSDPRTQPSGYSLVLLALELALSESAALWRSVLDGLIRRGLLSPKLLVSDGHAVPRWALAAWPAAKVQRCTQHKLRNLLAAFLRHARAELERDWNRIIRAKDGLAARKAHDAFAATWRPLCPAVVNSLDEGKLEPLTFYEFPRAVRRGSER
;
A
#
# COMPACT_ATOMS: atom_id res chain seq x y z
N MET A 1 -49.64 -35.08 -9.19
CA MET A 1 -48.39 -34.96 -8.42
C MET A 1 -47.40 -34.17 -9.25
N CYS A 2 -47.16 -32.90 -8.90
CA CYS A 2 -46.08 -32.09 -9.46
C CYS A 2 -45.40 -31.37 -8.29
N GLY A 3 -44.12 -31.67 -8.07
CA GLY A 3 -43.32 -31.17 -6.97
C GLY A 3 -42.93 -29.71 -7.14
N GLY A 4 -43.12 -28.91 -6.08
CA GLY A 4 -42.60 -27.55 -5.98
C GLY A 4 -41.12 -27.58 -5.58
N ALA A 5 -40.26 -27.02 -6.43
CA ALA A 5 -38.87 -26.79 -6.10
C ALA A 5 -38.73 -25.56 -5.18
N ALA A 6 -38.16 -25.76 -4.00
CA ALA A 6 -37.86 -24.70 -3.04
C ALA A 6 -36.73 -23.79 -3.56
N ALA A 7 -36.93 -22.47 -3.46
CA ALA A 7 -35.91 -21.47 -3.76
C ALA A 7 -34.72 -21.56 -2.77
N PRO A 8 -33.48 -21.35 -3.23
CA PRO A 8 -32.32 -21.38 -2.35
C PRO A 8 -32.34 -20.15 -1.42
N ARG A 9 -32.29 -20.43 -0.11
CA ARG A 9 -32.13 -19.43 0.94
C ARG A 9 -30.71 -18.83 0.85
N HIS A 10 -30.61 -17.54 0.53
CA HIS A 10 -29.37 -16.80 0.70
C HIS A 10 -29.09 -16.65 2.20
N ALA A 11 -28.19 -17.47 2.73
CA ALA A 11 -27.58 -17.26 4.03
C ALA A 11 -26.72 -15.98 3.96
N GLY A 12 -27.20 -14.91 4.57
CA GLY A 12 -26.42 -13.69 4.79
C GLY A 12 -25.23 -14.02 5.68
N SER A 13 -24.02 -14.02 5.10
CA SER A 13 -22.79 -14.06 5.90
C SER A 13 -22.44 -12.62 6.30
N SER A 14 -22.80 -12.27 7.53
CA SER A 14 -22.47 -11.01 8.22
C SER A 14 -21.01 -10.97 8.70
N GLY A 15 -20.07 -11.44 7.87
CA GLY A 15 -18.63 -11.33 8.13
C GLY A 15 -18.08 -9.97 7.68
N PRO A 16 -17.00 -9.45 8.30
CA PRO A 16 -16.38 -8.22 7.83
C PRO A 16 -15.89 -8.38 6.39
N ALA A 17 -16.36 -7.50 5.49
CA ALA A 17 -15.96 -7.51 4.08
C ALA A 17 -14.43 -7.48 3.95
N PRO A 18 -13.83 -8.34 3.10
CA PRO A 18 -12.39 -8.52 3.00
C PRO A 18 -11.69 -7.18 2.79
N SER A 19 -10.63 -6.91 3.56
CA SER A 19 -9.79 -5.72 3.37
C SER A 19 -8.69 -6.04 2.38
N LEU A 20 -8.99 -5.86 1.09
CA LEU A 20 -8.02 -6.01 0.03
C LEU A 20 -7.07 -4.79 -0.01
N ALA A 21 -5.76 -5.03 0.07
CA ALA A 21 -4.72 -4.01 -0.05
C ALA A 21 -3.81 -4.32 -1.25
N LEU A 22 -3.98 -3.63 -2.37
CA LEU A 22 -3.18 -3.82 -3.58
C LEU A 22 -1.83 -3.11 -3.44
N ARG A 23 -0.73 -3.78 -3.76
CA ARG A 23 0.62 -3.16 -3.69
C ARG A 23 1.36 -3.24 -5.01
N ALA A 24 1.39 -2.13 -5.74
CA ALA A 24 2.17 -1.97 -6.95
C ALA A 24 3.62 -1.59 -6.63
N ARG A 25 4.55 -2.10 -7.44
CA ARG A 25 5.97 -1.71 -7.42
C ARG A 25 6.45 -1.51 -8.85
N SER A 26 7.43 -0.66 -9.05
CA SER A 26 8.26 -0.72 -10.24
C SER A 26 9.70 -1.14 -9.91
N GLY A 27 10.33 -1.84 -10.86
CA GLY A 27 11.75 -2.16 -10.81
C GLY A 27 12.56 -1.11 -11.56
N ALA A 28 13.82 -0.91 -11.18
CA ALA A 28 14.73 -0.08 -11.96
C ALA A 28 15.14 -0.83 -13.24
N GLY A 29 14.87 -0.24 -14.42
CA GLY A 29 15.18 -0.81 -15.75
C GLY A 29 13.95 -0.92 -16.67
N PRO A 30 14.09 -1.44 -17.92
CA PRO A 30 12.99 -1.55 -18.91
C PRO A 30 11.97 -2.65 -18.58
N ARG A 31 11.68 -2.90 -17.30
CA ARG A 31 10.82 -3.99 -16.82
C ARG A 31 10.01 -3.52 -15.61
N SER A 32 8.80 -3.03 -15.87
CA SER A 32 7.88 -2.59 -14.82
C SER A 32 7.06 -3.77 -14.29
N VAL A 33 7.48 -4.36 -13.17
CA VAL A 33 6.81 -5.52 -12.55
C VAL A 33 5.69 -5.08 -11.61
N VAL A 34 4.44 -5.09 -12.07
CA VAL A 34 3.28 -4.75 -11.23
C VAL A 34 2.93 -5.89 -10.28
N TRP A 35 3.34 -5.79 -9.02
CA TRP A 35 2.82 -6.68 -7.96
C TRP A 35 1.47 -6.21 -7.43
N SER A 36 0.78 -7.09 -6.70
CA SER A 36 -0.58 -6.83 -6.24
C SER A 36 -0.91 -7.68 -5.01
N GLN A 37 -0.69 -7.15 -3.82
CA GLN A 37 -1.04 -7.85 -2.58
C GLN A 37 -2.56 -8.05 -2.46
N VAL A 38 -2.96 -9.20 -1.90
CA VAL A 38 -4.33 -9.45 -1.43
C VAL A 38 -4.26 -9.85 0.03
N SER A 39 -5.28 -9.49 0.80
CA SER A 39 -5.39 -9.84 2.20
C SER A 39 -6.82 -10.32 2.43
N ASP A 40 -7.08 -11.60 2.16
CA ASP A 40 -8.39 -12.21 2.39
C ASP A 40 -8.35 -13.07 3.66
N PRO A 41 -9.06 -12.68 4.73
CA PRO A 41 -9.14 -13.47 5.96
C PRO A 41 -9.90 -14.80 5.77
N ARG A 42 -10.60 -15.01 4.65
CA ARG A 42 -11.37 -16.23 4.37
C ARG A 42 -10.53 -17.36 3.79
N THR A 43 -9.36 -17.07 3.23
CA THR A 43 -8.53 -18.08 2.54
C THR A 43 -7.42 -18.67 3.41
N GLN A 44 -7.11 -18.11 4.59
CA GLN A 44 -6.20 -18.75 5.56
C GLN A 44 -6.56 -18.45 7.03
N PRO A 45 -6.69 -19.47 7.89
CA PRO A 45 -6.98 -19.31 9.32
C PRO A 45 -5.79 -18.76 10.15
N SER A 46 -4.56 -18.73 9.60
CA SER A 46 -3.34 -18.34 10.32
C SER A 46 -2.78 -16.94 9.96
N GLY A 47 -3.32 -16.25 8.95
CA GLY A 47 -2.85 -14.90 8.61
C GLY A 47 -2.95 -14.51 7.14
N TYR A 48 -2.19 -13.48 6.80
CA TYR A 48 -2.17 -12.83 5.49
C TYR A 48 -1.19 -13.54 4.55
N SER A 49 -1.67 -14.05 3.41
CA SER A 49 -0.83 -14.61 2.35
C SER A 49 -0.58 -13.59 1.23
N LEU A 50 0.64 -13.59 0.69
CA LEU A 50 1.02 -12.77 -0.46
C LEU A 50 0.70 -13.55 -1.74
N VAL A 51 -0.11 -12.97 -2.62
CA VAL A 51 -0.47 -13.55 -3.91
C VAL A 51 -0.06 -12.59 -5.02
N LEU A 52 0.55 -13.11 -6.08
CA LEU A 52 0.84 -12.35 -7.30
C LEU A 52 -0.39 -12.40 -8.22
N LEU A 53 -0.99 -11.26 -8.58
CA LEU A 53 -2.17 -11.23 -9.46
C LEU A 53 -1.85 -10.82 -10.90
N ALA A 54 -0.74 -10.14 -11.14
CA ALA A 54 -0.29 -9.72 -12.47
C ALA A 54 1.24 -9.63 -12.52
N LEU A 55 1.81 -9.82 -13.70
CA LEU A 55 3.22 -9.56 -13.99
C LEU A 55 3.28 -9.16 -15.46
N GLU A 56 3.60 -7.90 -15.73
CA GLU A 56 3.74 -7.40 -17.08
C GLU A 56 5.18 -7.00 -17.37
N LEU A 57 5.63 -7.23 -18.60
CA LEU A 57 6.90 -6.70 -19.09
C LEU A 57 6.60 -5.52 -20.01
N ALA A 58 7.15 -4.36 -19.68
CA ALA A 58 6.90 -3.15 -20.43
C ALA A 58 8.13 -2.25 -20.45
N LEU A 59 8.33 -1.60 -21.60
CA LEU A 59 9.42 -0.66 -21.85
C LEU A 59 9.28 0.65 -21.07
N SER A 60 8.05 1.01 -20.68
CA SER A 60 7.76 2.20 -19.86
C SER A 60 6.50 2.03 -19.03
N GLU A 61 6.44 2.73 -17.91
CA GLU A 61 5.23 2.90 -17.11
C GLU A 61 4.31 3.95 -17.76
N SER A 62 3.46 3.51 -18.69
CA SER A 62 2.49 4.38 -19.34
C SER A 62 1.10 4.23 -18.75
N ALA A 63 0.26 5.26 -18.91
CA ALA A 63 -1.16 5.20 -18.53
C ALA A 63 -1.89 4.04 -19.21
N ALA A 64 -1.53 3.74 -20.46
CA ALA A 64 -2.11 2.64 -21.23
C ALA A 64 -1.75 1.27 -20.63
N LEU A 65 -0.49 1.08 -20.24
CA LEU A 65 -0.05 -0.15 -19.57
C LEU A 65 -0.84 -0.38 -18.28
N TRP A 66 -0.90 0.64 -17.43
CA TRP A 66 -1.57 0.51 -16.13
C TRP A 66 -3.08 0.28 -16.27
N ARG A 67 -3.74 0.93 -17.23
CA ARG A 67 -5.14 0.61 -17.56
C ARG A 67 -5.31 -0.85 -17.97
N SER A 68 -4.47 -1.34 -18.89
CA SER A 68 -4.52 -2.73 -19.35
C SER A 68 -4.36 -3.74 -18.20
N VAL A 69 -3.41 -3.48 -17.29
CA VAL A 69 -3.22 -4.31 -16.08
C VAL A 69 -4.47 -4.30 -15.21
N LEU A 70 -5.01 -3.13 -14.90
CA LEU A 70 -6.18 -2.96 -14.03
C LEU A 70 -7.43 -3.61 -14.64
N ASP A 71 -7.67 -3.39 -15.93
CA ASP A 71 -8.78 -4.00 -16.66
C ASP A 71 -8.64 -5.53 -16.71
N GLY A 72 -7.41 -6.03 -16.87
CA GLY A 72 -7.12 -7.46 -16.78
C GLY A 72 -7.46 -8.04 -15.40
N LEU A 73 -7.13 -7.33 -14.32
CA LEU A 73 -7.47 -7.75 -12.96
C LEU A 73 -8.98 -7.72 -12.71
N ILE A 74 -9.66 -6.66 -13.14
CA ILE A 74 -11.13 -6.52 -12.99
C ILE A 74 -11.85 -7.62 -13.76
N ARG A 75 -11.43 -7.91 -15.00
CA ARG A 75 -11.99 -9.02 -15.80
C ARG A 75 -11.79 -10.39 -15.15
N ARG A 76 -10.70 -10.57 -14.39
CA ARG A 76 -10.46 -11.78 -13.57
C ARG A 76 -11.24 -11.81 -12.26
N GLY A 77 -12.08 -10.81 -12.00
CA GLY A 77 -12.93 -10.73 -10.81
C GLY A 77 -12.30 -10.02 -9.61
N LEU A 78 -11.21 -9.27 -9.79
CA LEU A 78 -10.65 -8.47 -8.71
C LEU A 78 -11.62 -7.36 -8.32
N LEU A 79 -12.11 -7.41 -7.08
CA LEU A 79 -12.94 -6.37 -6.50
C LEU A 79 -12.11 -5.13 -6.15
N SER A 80 -12.80 -4.00 -5.98
CA SER A 80 -12.15 -2.76 -5.58
C SER A 80 -11.40 -2.92 -4.24
N PRO A 81 -10.08 -2.62 -4.20
CA PRO A 81 -9.29 -2.66 -2.99
C PRO A 81 -9.67 -1.52 -2.05
N LYS A 82 -9.56 -1.75 -0.73
CA LYS A 82 -9.74 -0.67 0.25
C LYS A 82 -8.49 0.21 0.37
N LEU A 83 -7.31 -0.35 0.09
CA LEU A 83 -6.02 0.33 0.16
C LEU A 83 -5.17 0.02 -1.09
N LEU A 84 -4.59 1.06 -1.68
CA LEU A 84 -3.63 1.00 -2.77
C LEU A 84 -2.28 1.48 -2.26
N VAL A 85 -1.29 0.61 -2.24
CA VAL A 85 0.09 0.91 -1.85
C VAL A 85 0.96 1.03 -3.10
N SER A 86 1.63 2.16 -3.28
CA SER A 86 2.55 2.39 -4.41
C SER A 86 3.86 3.01 -3.92
N ASP A 87 4.94 2.91 -4.69
CA ASP A 87 6.20 3.64 -4.41
C ASP A 87 6.10 5.17 -4.57
N GLY A 88 5.00 5.68 -5.13
CA GLY A 88 4.74 7.11 -5.30
C GLY A 88 4.87 7.61 -6.74
N HIS A 89 5.00 6.72 -7.73
CA HIS A 89 4.85 7.07 -9.15
C HIS A 89 3.37 7.31 -9.51
N ALA A 90 3.08 7.62 -10.79
CA ALA A 90 1.73 7.94 -11.29
C ALA A 90 0.68 6.81 -11.13
N VAL A 91 1.08 5.63 -10.65
CA VAL A 91 0.26 4.43 -10.45
C VAL A 91 -1.04 4.69 -9.67
N PRO A 92 -1.04 5.39 -8.52
CA PRO A 92 -2.27 5.64 -7.78
C PRO A 92 -3.28 6.46 -8.59
N ARG A 93 -2.83 7.36 -9.47
CA ARG A 93 -3.75 8.17 -10.29
C ARG A 93 -4.57 7.31 -11.26
N TRP A 94 -3.93 6.30 -11.86
CA TRP A 94 -4.62 5.40 -12.79
C TRP A 94 -5.51 4.39 -12.05
N ALA A 95 -5.03 3.87 -10.92
CA ALA A 95 -5.82 2.97 -10.08
C ALA A 95 -7.05 3.66 -9.48
N LEU A 96 -6.95 4.93 -9.09
CA LEU A 96 -8.09 5.71 -8.59
C LEU A 96 -9.16 5.98 -9.65
N ALA A 97 -8.80 6.01 -10.94
CA ALA A 97 -9.79 6.09 -12.01
C ALA A 97 -10.65 4.83 -12.10
N ALA A 98 -10.08 3.65 -11.80
CA ALA A 98 -10.81 2.39 -11.77
C ALA A 98 -11.50 2.14 -10.41
N TRP A 99 -10.90 2.62 -9.31
CA TRP A 99 -11.36 2.40 -7.94
C TRP A 99 -11.36 3.71 -7.12
N PRO A 100 -12.35 4.60 -7.33
CA PRO A 100 -12.36 5.92 -6.69
C PRO A 100 -12.46 5.91 -5.16
N ALA A 101 -13.03 4.84 -4.59
CA ALA A 101 -13.19 4.69 -3.14
C ALA A 101 -11.95 4.14 -2.43
N ALA A 102 -10.92 3.71 -3.19
CA ALA A 102 -9.73 3.11 -2.62
C ALA A 102 -8.84 4.20 -1.99
N LYS A 103 -8.35 3.96 -0.77
CA LYS A 103 -7.38 4.86 -0.14
C LYS A 103 -6.00 4.62 -0.72
N VAL A 104 -5.20 5.68 -0.85
CA VAL A 104 -3.82 5.58 -1.37
C VAL A 104 -2.82 5.69 -0.23
N GLN A 105 -1.77 4.87 -0.32
CA GLN A 105 -0.62 4.88 0.56
C GLN A 105 0.66 4.85 -0.25
N ARG A 106 1.64 5.65 0.20
CA ARG A 106 3.01 5.50 -0.23
C ARG A 106 3.70 4.37 0.54
N CYS A 107 4.40 3.51 -0.17
CA CYS A 107 5.15 2.38 0.36
C CYS A 107 6.20 2.88 1.36
N THR A 108 6.08 2.43 2.61
CA THR A 108 6.96 2.83 3.72
C THR A 108 8.42 2.46 3.46
N GLN A 109 8.69 1.28 2.91
CA GLN A 109 10.06 0.83 2.60
C GLN A 109 10.71 1.65 1.48
N HIS A 110 9.93 2.02 0.45
CA HIS A 110 10.46 2.88 -0.62
C HIS A 110 10.68 4.31 -0.13
N LYS A 111 9.78 4.80 0.74
CA LYS A 111 9.97 6.08 1.41
C LYS A 111 11.27 6.07 2.22
N LEU A 112 11.52 5.05 3.04
CA LEU A 112 12.78 4.90 3.78
C LEU A 112 14.00 4.92 2.85
N ARG A 113 13.96 4.17 1.74
CA ARG A 113 15.05 4.18 0.76
C ARG A 113 15.30 5.58 0.19
N ASN A 114 14.25 6.35 -0.09
CA ASN A 114 14.38 7.73 -0.56
C ASN A 114 15.01 8.64 0.50
N LEU A 115 14.57 8.53 1.75
CA LEU A 115 15.15 9.29 2.87
C LEU A 115 16.65 8.96 3.04
N LEU A 116 17.02 7.69 2.94
CA LEU A 116 18.40 7.22 3.08
C LEU A 116 19.28 7.58 1.88
N ALA A 117 18.70 7.78 0.69
CA ALA A 117 19.43 8.24 -0.49
C ALA A 117 19.86 9.71 -0.37
N ALA A 118 19.10 10.52 0.37
CA ALA A 118 19.37 11.94 0.60
C ALA A 118 20.42 12.20 1.71
N PHE A 119 20.93 11.16 2.39
CA PHE A 119 21.65 11.32 3.66
C PHE A 119 23.07 10.69 3.70
N LEU A 120 23.95 11.29 4.51
CA LEU A 120 25.36 10.88 4.70
C LEU A 120 25.46 9.54 5.46
N ARG A 121 26.43 8.69 5.09
CA ARG A 121 26.48 7.28 5.50
C ARG A 121 26.50 7.05 7.02
N HIS A 122 27.03 7.97 7.82
CA HIS A 122 27.32 7.77 9.25
C HIS A 122 26.10 7.83 10.17
N ALA A 123 25.02 8.56 9.82
CA ALA A 123 23.81 8.65 10.65
C ALA A 123 22.60 7.91 10.05
N ARG A 124 22.82 6.99 9.09
CA ARG A 124 21.75 6.14 8.51
C ARG A 124 21.00 5.33 9.57
N ALA A 125 21.72 4.76 10.54
CA ALA A 125 21.13 3.98 11.61
C ALA A 125 20.21 4.82 12.50
N GLU A 126 20.56 6.09 12.72
CA GLU A 126 19.75 7.02 13.49
C GLU A 126 18.49 7.42 12.74
N LEU A 127 18.62 7.72 11.45
CA LEU A 127 17.50 8.02 10.57
C LEU A 127 16.53 6.84 10.48
N GLU A 128 17.03 5.62 10.29
CA GLU A 128 16.22 4.41 10.26
C GLU A 128 15.48 4.17 11.57
N ARG A 129 16.15 4.37 12.71
CA ARG A 129 15.53 4.27 14.02
C ARG A 129 14.40 5.28 14.19
N ASP A 130 14.62 6.53 13.81
CA ASP A 130 13.62 7.58 13.94
C ASP A 130 12.45 7.37 12.98
N TRP A 131 12.73 6.93 11.76
CA TRP A 131 11.71 6.48 10.79
C TRP A 131 10.85 5.33 11.35
N ASN A 132 11.49 4.34 11.97
CA ASN A 132 10.79 3.22 12.59
C ASN A 132 9.86 3.66 13.73
N ARG A 133 10.19 4.74 14.46
CA ARG A 133 9.26 5.31 15.46
C ARG A 133 7.97 5.84 14.83
N ILE A 134 8.03 6.31 13.58
CA ILE A 134 6.85 6.75 12.82
C ILE A 134 6.02 5.54 12.40
N ILE A 135 6.62 4.58 11.69
CA ILE A 135 5.90 3.47 11.05
C ILE A 135 5.44 2.40 12.03
N ARG A 136 6.11 2.25 13.17
CA ARG A 136 5.76 1.28 14.23
C ARG A 136 5.07 1.93 15.42
N ALA A 137 4.63 3.17 15.30
CA ALA A 137 3.83 3.81 16.34
C ALA A 137 2.55 3.02 16.62
N LYS A 138 2.02 3.16 17.84
CA LYS A 138 0.80 2.44 18.28
C LYS A 138 -0.44 2.76 17.44
N ASP A 139 -0.56 4.00 16.99
CA ASP A 139 -1.70 4.55 16.27
C ASP A 139 -1.27 5.75 15.41
N GLY A 140 -2.19 6.25 14.58
CA GLY A 140 -1.91 7.36 13.68
C GLY A 140 -1.61 8.69 14.40
N LEU A 141 -2.11 8.89 15.63
CA LEU A 141 -1.81 10.10 16.40
C LEU A 141 -0.36 10.07 16.91
N ALA A 142 0.08 8.93 17.44
CA ALA A 142 1.45 8.71 17.83
C ALA A 142 2.40 8.78 16.63
N ALA A 143 1.99 8.26 15.46
CA ALA A 143 2.77 8.35 14.23
C ALA A 143 2.96 9.80 13.78
N ARG A 144 1.91 10.63 13.82
CA ARG A 144 2.02 12.07 13.52
C ARG A 144 2.95 12.80 14.48
N LYS A 145 2.84 12.52 15.78
CA LYS A 145 3.76 13.10 16.77
C LYS A 145 5.22 12.69 16.52
N ALA A 146 5.46 11.43 16.15
CA ALA A 146 6.79 10.94 15.79
C ALA A 146 7.28 11.57 14.47
N HIS A 147 6.40 11.82 13.51
CA HIS A 147 6.70 12.52 12.26
C HIS A 147 7.16 13.96 12.52
N ASP A 148 6.45 14.69 13.37
CA ASP A 148 6.82 16.07 13.71
C ASP A 148 8.16 16.12 14.46
N ALA A 149 8.39 15.16 15.37
CA ALA A 149 9.68 15.02 16.05
C ALA A 149 10.82 14.69 15.08
N PHE A 150 10.59 13.78 14.12
CA PHE A 150 11.55 13.49 13.05
C PHE A 150 11.88 14.75 12.25
N ALA A 151 10.87 15.50 11.80
CA ALA A 151 11.09 16.71 11.04
C ALA A 151 11.89 17.75 11.84
N ALA A 152 11.60 17.92 13.13
CA ALA A 152 12.33 18.85 14.01
C ALA A 152 13.81 18.44 14.19
N THR A 153 14.10 17.15 14.34
CA THR A 153 15.48 16.63 14.46
C THR A 153 16.26 16.77 13.15
N TRP A 154 15.66 16.34 12.04
CA TRP A 154 16.39 16.17 10.78
C TRP A 154 16.42 17.43 9.92
N ARG A 155 15.50 18.39 10.09
CA ARG A 155 15.48 19.62 9.29
C ARG A 155 16.75 20.47 9.43
N PRO A 156 17.32 20.71 10.63
CA PRO A 156 18.58 21.44 10.75
C PRO A 156 19.80 20.64 10.28
N LEU A 157 19.76 19.31 10.33
CA LEU A 157 20.88 18.45 9.95
C LEU A 157 20.94 18.20 8.43
N CYS A 158 19.78 17.99 7.82
CA CYS A 158 19.65 17.71 6.39
C CYS A 158 18.24 18.07 5.90
N PRO A 159 18.03 19.29 5.40
CA PRO A 159 16.74 19.73 4.86
C PRO A 159 16.21 18.81 3.74
N ALA A 160 17.09 18.20 2.94
CA ALA A 160 16.71 17.29 1.86
C ALA A 160 15.97 16.04 2.35
N VAL A 161 16.35 15.51 3.52
CA VAL A 161 15.64 14.38 4.15
C VAL A 161 14.21 14.78 4.51
N VAL A 162 14.02 15.97 5.08
CA VAL A 162 12.68 16.42 5.48
C VAL A 162 11.84 16.85 4.28
N ASN A 163 12.44 17.46 3.25
CA ASN A 163 11.75 17.71 1.99
C ASN A 163 11.27 16.37 1.37
N SER A 164 12.16 15.36 1.35
CA SER A 164 11.78 14.04 0.90
C SER A 164 10.72 13.42 1.80
N LEU A 165 10.70 13.65 3.11
CA LEU A 165 9.63 13.23 4.03
C LEU A 165 8.29 13.89 3.68
N ASP A 166 8.29 15.19 3.44
CA ASP A 166 7.11 16.00 3.15
C ASP A 166 6.48 15.67 1.77
N GLU A 167 7.25 15.07 0.85
CA GLU A 167 6.73 14.57 -0.44
C GLU A 167 5.67 13.46 -0.25
N GLY A 168 4.42 13.76 -0.62
CA GLY A 168 3.29 12.87 -0.35
C GLY A 168 2.79 12.96 1.09
N LYS A 169 3.24 13.95 1.88
CA LYS A 169 2.74 14.28 3.22
C LYS A 169 2.58 13.03 4.10
N LEU A 170 1.37 12.82 4.63
CA LEU A 170 1.03 11.70 5.51
C LEU A 170 0.52 10.46 4.77
N GLU A 171 0.61 10.40 3.43
CA GLU A 171 0.24 9.19 2.65
C GLU A 171 0.95 7.91 3.12
N PRO A 172 2.22 7.93 3.61
CA PRO A 172 2.82 6.73 4.20
C PRO A 172 2.09 6.22 5.44
N LEU A 173 1.23 7.04 6.07
CA LEU A 173 0.54 6.73 7.33
C LEU A 173 -0.91 6.24 7.12
N THR A 174 -1.41 6.18 5.88
CA THR A 174 -2.81 5.80 5.59
C THR A 174 -3.18 4.42 6.18
N PHE A 175 -2.25 3.47 6.29
CA PHE A 175 -2.51 2.17 6.93
C PHE A 175 -2.98 2.27 8.39
N TYR A 176 -2.71 3.36 9.10
CA TYR A 176 -3.19 3.55 10.48
C TYR A 176 -4.71 3.64 10.59
N GLU A 177 -5.41 3.95 9.50
CA GLU A 177 -6.87 3.97 9.42
C GLU A 177 -7.48 2.56 9.32
N PHE A 178 -6.64 1.53 9.13
CA PHE A 178 -7.06 0.14 9.01
C PHE A 178 -6.75 -0.64 10.29
N PRO A 179 -7.45 -1.76 10.56
CA PRO A 179 -7.17 -2.62 11.71
C PRO A 179 -5.72 -3.13 11.70
N ARG A 180 -5.12 -3.29 12.89
CA ARG A 180 -3.70 -3.70 13.05
C ARG A 180 -3.32 -4.94 12.25
N ALA A 181 -4.24 -5.88 12.12
CA ALA A 181 -4.02 -7.08 11.35
C ALA A 181 -3.58 -6.75 9.89
N VAL A 182 -4.20 -5.76 9.23
CA VAL A 182 -3.91 -5.34 7.84
C VAL A 182 -2.56 -4.59 7.73
N ARG A 183 -2.04 -4.04 8.84
CA ARG A 183 -0.85 -3.17 8.87
C ARG A 183 0.47 -3.91 8.70
N ARG A 184 0.51 -5.23 8.96
CA ARG A 184 1.75 -6.05 8.99
C ARG A 184 2.60 -6.03 7.71
N GLY A 185 2.03 -5.68 6.56
CA GLY A 185 2.77 -5.52 5.31
C GLY A 185 3.45 -4.15 5.15
N SER A 186 2.99 -3.14 5.89
CA SER A 186 3.50 -1.76 5.90
C SER A 186 4.52 -1.52 7.01
N GLU A 187 4.48 -2.34 8.07
CA GLU A 187 5.39 -2.30 9.24
C GLU A 187 6.72 -3.07 9.03
N ARG A 188 6.78 -3.86 7.94
CA ARG A 188 7.94 -4.69 7.54
C ARG A 188 8.87 -3.99 6.57
#